data_AF-A0A2W1JMN6-F1
#
_entry.id   AF-A0A2W1JMN6-F1
#
_cell.length_a   1.000
_cell.length_b   1.000
_cell.length_c   1.000
_cell.angle_alpha   90.00
_cell.angle_beta   90.00
_cell.angle_gamma   90.00
#
_symmetry.space_group_name_H-M   'P 1'
#
loop_
_entity.id
_entity.type
_entity.pdbx_description
1 polymer ?
#
loop_
_entity_poly.entity_id
_entity_poly.type
_entity_poly.pdbx_seq_one_letter_code
_entity_poly.pdbx_strand_id
1 'polypeptide(L)'
;MAQPNIPQNVYSHKSEQHPNILLGSLQLLFWIFLQPSAWHHHITRMNLALKPDFSWAEVSFKQWGRFPLYRLLLQSYLIVPLLTGGLLTLFFLSVGMISDGLAFQGLIAGMVGGLTLATTIGMGLGVALGVASSVAGIVAGGVAGILTNGLWGGLAVGVATGVVIGVSGQMECHKKSNALTRQISGTVVGVLLGSFAGSIALCLAAFIILIGLIRAGYGFSYSSFIGLSVLILYTTYGAVIFIRTGKWRPSLVFGTLLSVLLGMVFVAILGAMTGLIALLTSLDSMFGLANEFTGGGLMGAVIGVSTGLLLSIYYLLPYAIAERIAGPKAGAIAGALASCSSALMFAEFESKQPIVTIWAYGLLGLALGLTLPWWRSLLSYPITVPFNSVLYFLDRKRASHRPSLLPFHSAFWDEHQSIRLRGLDKHIVLVAKRNPAEGQAAIEFLGTSRQRWAARAAQIEIDALR
;
A
#
# COMPACT_ATOMS: atom_id res chain seq x y z
N MET A 1 -42.89 -15.79 -20.50
CA MET A 1 -41.43 -15.73 -20.74
C MET A 1 -40.75 -15.65 -19.38
N ALA A 2 -39.85 -16.59 -19.05
CA ALA A 2 -39.11 -16.52 -17.80
C ALA A 2 -38.23 -15.27 -17.80
N GLN A 3 -38.31 -14.44 -16.74
CA GLN A 3 -37.40 -13.32 -16.61
C GLN A 3 -35.97 -13.86 -16.54
N PRO A 4 -35.02 -13.33 -17.34
CA PRO A 4 -33.63 -13.73 -17.24
C PRO A 4 -33.17 -13.50 -15.80
N ASN A 5 -32.62 -14.54 -15.18
CA ASN A 5 -32.21 -14.52 -13.79
C ASN A 5 -30.99 -13.59 -13.66
N ILE A 6 -31.22 -12.32 -13.33
CA ILE A 6 -30.15 -11.35 -13.10
C ILE A 6 -29.41 -11.83 -11.85
N PRO A 7 -28.08 -12.02 -11.89
CA PRO A 7 -27.36 -12.35 -10.67
C PRO A 7 -27.59 -11.23 -9.66
N GLN A 8 -28.13 -11.56 -8.47
CA GLN A 8 -28.57 -10.60 -7.45
C GLN A 8 -27.48 -9.61 -6.97
N ASN A 9 -26.22 -9.79 -7.40
CA ASN A 9 -25.06 -9.03 -6.95
C ASN A 9 -24.34 -8.26 -8.07
N VAL A 10 -24.89 -8.16 -9.28
CA VAL A 10 -24.22 -7.48 -10.40
C VAL A 10 -23.96 -5.99 -10.13
N TYR A 11 -24.95 -5.29 -9.58
CA TYR A 11 -24.86 -3.86 -9.24
C TYR A 11 -24.67 -3.69 -7.73
N SER A 12 -23.70 -4.40 -7.18
CA SER A 12 -23.41 -4.33 -5.76
C SER A 12 -21.90 -4.37 -5.54
N HIS A 13 -21.44 -3.68 -4.50
CA HIS A 13 -20.05 -3.75 -4.01
C HIS A 13 -19.70 -5.11 -3.36
N LYS A 14 -20.49 -6.13 -3.69
CA LYS A 14 -20.55 -7.46 -3.12
C LYS A 14 -19.91 -8.47 -4.07
N SER A 15 -18.90 -8.06 -4.82
CA SER A 15 -18.13 -8.97 -5.67
C SER A 15 -17.42 -10.01 -4.82
N GLU A 16 -17.53 -11.28 -5.20
CA GLU A 16 -16.73 -12.33 -4.61
C GLU A 16 -15.30 -12.26 -5.14
N GLN A 17 -14.36 -12.67 -4.28
CA GLN A 17 -12.97 -12.75 -4.70
C GLN A 17 -12.80 -13.93 -5.64
N HIS A 18 -12.15 -13.70 -6.77
CA HIS A 18 -11.87 -14.72 -7.77
C HIS A 18 -11.14 -15.91 -7.13
N PRO A 19 -11.48 -17.19 -7.44
CA PRO A 19 -10.90 -18.37 -6.81
C PRO A 19 -9.41 -18.60 -7.15
N ASN A 20 -8.97 -18.15 -8.33
CA ASN A 20 -7.54 -18.14 -8.66
C ASN A 20 -6.79 -17.11 -7.80
N ILE A 21 -5.68 -17.52 -7.21
CA ILE A 21 -4.92 -16.70 -6.25
C ILE A 21 -4.30 -15.46 -6.92
N LEU A 22 -3.76 -15.58 -8.14
CA LEU A 22 -3.14 -14.47 -8.87
C LEU A 22 -4.19 -13.44 -9.29
N LEU A 23 -5.28 -13.89 -9.93
CA LEU A 23 -6.39 -13.01 -10.30
C LEU A 23 -7.04 -12.38 -9.07
N GLY A 24 -7.20 -13.14 -7.98
CA GLY A 24 -7.69 -12.62 -6.71
C GLY A 24 -6.76 -11.56 -6.10
N SER A 25 -5.44 -11.64 -6.33
CA SER A 25 -4.48 -10.63 -5.86
C SER A 25 -4.57 -9.33 -6.67
N LEU A 26 -4.70 -9.44 -7.99
CA LEU A 26 -4.99 -8.29 -8.85
C LEU A 26 -6.33 -7.64 -8.50
N GLN A 27 -7.33 -8.46 -8.18
CA GLN A 27 -8.63 -7.99 -7.71
C GLN A 27 -8.53 -7.29 -6.35
N LEU A 28 -7.69 -7.76 -5.42
CA LEU A 28 -7.44 -7.06 -4.15
C LEU A 28 -6.78 -5.70 -4.37
N LEU A 29 -5.76 -5.62 -5.23
CA LEU A 29 -5.17 -4.34 -5.65
C LEU A 29 -6.23 -3.42 -6.23
N PHE A 30 -7.03 -3.96 -7.15
CA PHE A 30 -8.14 -3.23 -7.77
C PHE A 30 -9.12 -2.73 -6.71
N TRP A 31 -9.52 -3.53 -5.72
CA TRP A 31 -10.41 -3.06 -4.66
C TRP A 31 -9.77 -1.99 -3.78
N ILE A 32 -8.52 -2.17 -3.36
CA ILE A 32 -7.86 -1.20 -2.48
C ILE A 32 -7.72 0.16 -3.14
N PHE A 33 -7.37 0.19 -4.43
CA PHE A 33 -7.20 1.46 -5.14
C PHE A 33 -8.51 1.95 -5.76
N LEU A 34 -9.28 1.12 -6.45
CA LEU A 34 -10.41 1.55 -7.28
C LEU A 34 -11.79 1.41 -6.62
N GLN A 35 -11.94 0.44 -5.72
CA GLN A 35 -13.24 0.04 -5.18
C GLN A 35 -13.19 -0.27 -3.67
N PRO A 36 -12.83 0.71 -2.81
CA PRO A 36 -12.60 0.49 -1.39
C PRO A 36 -13.82 -0.07 -0.65
N SER A 37 -15.04 0.20 -1.13
CA SER A 37 -16.24 -0.42 -0.54
C SER A 37 -16.33 -1.94 -0.81
N ALA A 38 -15.80 -2.43 -1.93
CA ALA A 38 -15.72 -3.85 -2.21
C ALA A 38 -14.73 -4.56 -1.26
N TRP A 39 -13.62 -3.90 -0.95
CA TRP A 39 -12.71 -4.34 0.12
C TRP A 39 -13.44 -4.44 1.47
N HIS A 40 -14.18 -3.40 1.85
CA HIS A 40 -14.97 -3.38 3.09
C HIS A 40 -15.94 -4.57 3.19
N HIS A 41 -16.70 -4.81 2.13
CA HIS A 41 -17.63 -5.94 2.08
C HIS A 41 -16.92 -7.29 2.09
N HIS A 42 -15.78 -7.41 1.41
CA HIS A 42 -14.98 -8.63 1.44
C HIS A 42 -14.52 -8.97 2.86
N ILE A 43 -14.01 -7.99 3.62
CA ILE A 43 -13.62 -8.19 5.03
C ILE A 43 -14.81 -8.58 5.89
N THR A 44 -15.94 -7.88 5.74
CA THR A 44 -17.16 -8.15 6.50
C THR A 44 -17.70 -9.57 6.25
N ARG A 45 -17.59 -10.06 5.02
CA ARG A 45 -18.05 -11.41 4.62
C ARG A 45 -17.26 -12.56 5.20
N MET A 46 -15.99 -12.36 5.54
CA MET A 46 -15.20 -13.41 6.18
C MET A 46 -15.73 -13.77 7.59
N ASN A 47 -16.80 -13.09 8.04
CA ASN A 47 -17.46 -13.25 9.33
C ASN A 47 -16.44 -13.14 10.47
N LEU A 48 -15.49 -12.26 10.25
CA LEU A 48 -14.56 -11.78 11.23
C LEU A 48 -15.23 -10.47 11.66
N ALA A 49 -15.59 -10.30 12.93
CA ALA A 49 -16.04 -9.00 13.44
C ALA A 49 -14.90 -7.94 13.44
N LEU A 50 -14.01 -8.04 12.46
CA LEU A 50 -12.85 -7.22 12.21
C LEU A 50 -13.30 -5.99 11.45
N LYS A 51 -12.70 -4.87 11.82
CA LYS A 51 -12.87 -3.63 11.08
C LYS A 51 -12.14 -3.74 9.72
N PRO A 52 -12.50 -2.94 8.71
CA PRO A 52 -11.83 -2.96 7.40
C PRO A 52 -10.34 -2.60 7.45
N ASP A 53 -9.95 -1.87 8.49
CA ASP A 53 -8.60 -1.43 8.86
C ASP A 53 -7.98 -2.33 9.93
N PHE A 54 -8.43 -3.58 10.06
CA PHE A 54 -7.91 -4.48 11.09
C PHE A 54 -6.42 -4.74 10.93
N SER A 55 -5.72 -4.72 12.05
CA SER A 55 -4.31 -5.10 12.15
C SER A 55 -4.17 -6.60 12.44
N TRP A 56 -3.02 -7.20 12.15
CA TRP A 56 -2.78 -8.61 12.51
C TRP A 56 -2.90 -8.86 14.01
N ALA A 57 -2.50 -7.85 14.81
CA ALA A 57 -2.58 -7.92 16.26
C ALA A 57 -4.01 -8.02 16.78
N GLU A 58 -5.02 -7.64 15.98
CA GLU A 58 -6.44 -7.77 16.34
C GLU A 58 -7.04 -9.14 15.97
N VAL A 59 -6.35 -9.94 15.17
CA VAL A 59 -6.83 -11.27 14.76
C VAL A 59 -6.69 -12.25 15.92
N SER A 60 -7.81 -12.79 16.38
CA SER A 60 -7.82 -13.81 17.44
C SER A 60 -7.28 -15.16 16.93
N PHE A 61 -6.67 -15.95 17.81
CA PHE A 61 -6.14 -17.29 17.48
C PHE A 61 -7.19 -18.21 16.82
N LYS A 62 -8.47 -18.10 17.22
CA LYS A 62 -9.57 -18.85 16.60
C LYS A 62 -9.82 -18.46 15.14
N GLN A 63 -9.56 -17.20 14.77
CA GLN A 63 -9.73 -16.70 13.41
C GLN A 63 -8.56 -17.10 12.50
N TRP A 64 -7.36 -17.30 13.05
CA TRP A 64 -6.18 -17.77 12.30
C TRP A 64 -6.38 -19.12 11.62
N GLY A 65 -7.22 -20.00 12.19
CA GLY A 65 -7.57 -21.29 11.57
C GLY A 65 -8.49 -21.19 10.35
N ARG A 66 -8.99 -19.98 9.99
CA ARG A 66 -9.89 -19.82 8.85
C ARG A 66 -9.11 -19.63 7.55
N PHE A 67 -9.29 -20.58 6.62
CA PHE A 67 -8.65 -20.57 5.31
C PHE A 67 -8.78 -19.25 4.52
N PRO A 68 -9.94 -18.55 4.50
CA PRO A 68 -10.07 -17.26 3.81
C PRO A 68 -9.10 -16.19 4.31
N LEU A 69 -8.83 -16.16 5.63
CA LEU A 69 -7.89 -15.20 6.20
C LEU A 69 -6.45 -15.51 5.79
N TYR A 70 -6.03 -16.77 5.86
CA TYR A 70 -4.70 -17.16 5.39
C TYR A 70 -4.48 -16.80 3.92
N ARG A 71 -5.50 -17.06 3.09
CA ARG A 71 -5.48 -16.71 1.67
C ARG A 71 -5.33 -15.21 1.45
N LEU A 72 -6.10 -14.39 2.19
CA LEU A 72 -5.98 -12.93 2.15
C LEU A 72 -4.56 -12.48 2.51
N LEU A 73 -4.00 -13.01 3.59
CA LEU A 73 -2.64 -12.68 4.04
C LEU A 73 -1.58 -13.10 3.02
N LEU A 74 -1.68 -14.31 2.47
CA LEU A 74 -0.77 -14.77 1.42
C LEU A 74 -0.83 -13.86 0.18
N GLN A 75 -2.04 -13.47 -0.25
CA GLN A 75 -2.19 -12.60 -1.41
C GLN A 75 -1.65 -11.19 -1.14
N SER A 76 -1.98 -10.60 0.00
CA SER A 76 -1.60 -9.22 0.35
C SER A 76 -0.10 -9.06 0.62
N TYR A 77 0.54 -10.01 1.29
CA TYR A 77 1.93 -9.87 1.71
C TYR A 77 2.94 -10.63 0.87
N LEU A 78 2.56 -11.66 0.12
CA LEU A 78 3.50 -12.37 -0.75
C LEU A 78 3.23 -12.04 -2.21
N ILE A 79 2.00 -12.26 -2.66
CA ILE A 79 1.72 -12.31 -4.10
C ILE A 79 1.62 -10.91 -4.69
N VAL A 80 0.97 -9.98 -4.01
CA VAL A 80 0.88 -8.58 -4.47
C VAL A 80 2.26 -7.91 -4.56
N PRO A 81 3.15 -7.99 -3.56
CA PRO A 81 4.51 -7.47 -3.69
C PRO A 81 5.30 -8.11 -4.83
N LEU A 82 5.20 -9.44 -5.00
CA LEU A 82 5.88 -10.14 -6.10
C LEU A 82 5.34 -9.73 -7.48
N LEU A 83 4.02 -9.61 -7.63
CA LEU A 83 3.40 -9.15 -8.87
C LEU A 83 3.79 -7.70 -9.18
N THR A 84 3.75 -6.82 -8.18
CA THR A 84 4.09 -5.40 -8.35
C THR A 84 5.56 -5.23 -8.69
N GLY A 85 6.44 -5.90 -7.93
CA GLY A 85 7.87 -5.90 -8.19
C GLY A 85 8.20 -6.49 -9.56
N GLY A 86 7.64 -7.65 -9.90
CA GLY A 86 7.84 -8.28 -11.20
C GLY A 86 7.37 -7.43 -12.38
N LEU A 87 6.19 -6.82 -12.30
CA LEU A 87 5.69 -5.90 -13.33
C LEU A 87 6.58 -4.66 -13.47
N LEU A 88 7.05 -4.11 -12.35
CA LEU A 88 7.95 -2.97 -12.35
C LEU A 88 9.31 -3.32 -12.96
N THR A 89 9.86 -4.49 -12.63
CA THR A 89 11.08 -5.03 -13.26
C THR A 89 10.91 -5.18 -14.76
N LEU A 90 9.80 -5.79 -15.21
CA LEU A 90 9.53 -5.96 -16.64
C LEU A 90 9.38 -4.62 -17.36
N PHE A 91 8.76 -3.63 -16.71
CA PHE A 91 8.67 -2.27 -17.24
C PHE A 91 10.04 -1.62 -17.38
N PHE A 92 10.89 -1.68 -16.37
CA PHE A 92 12.23 -1.10 -16.46
C PHE A 92 13.12 -1.83 -17.47
N LEU A 93 12.95 -3.15 -17.61
CA LEU A 93 13.62 -3.93 -18.64
C LEU A 93 13.17 -3.50 -20.05
N SER A 94 11.87 -3.28 -20.26
CA SER A 94 11.35 -2.90 -21.58
C SER A 94 11.75 -1.50 -22.02
N VAL A 95 12.06 -0.60 -21.08
CA VAL A 95 12.57 0.75 -21.35
C VAL A 95 14.11 0.77 -21.40
N GLY A 96 14.78 -0.35 -21.13
CA GLY A 96 16.25 -0.45 -21.16
C GLY A 96 16.95 0.23 -19.98
N MET A 97 16.26 0.38 -18.84
CA MET A 97 16.79 1.05 -17.64
C MET A 97 17.53 0.12 -16.67
N ILE A 98 17.58 -1.19 -16.96
CA ILE A 98 18.31 -2.19 -16.17
C ILE A 98 19.60 -2.57 -16.92
N SER A 99 20.45 -1.60 -17.22
CA SER A 99 21.79 -1.86 -17.79
C SER A 99 22.86 -2.02 -16.70
N ASP A 100 22.62 -1.46 -15.52
CA ASP A 100 23.66 -1.27 -14.50
C ASP A 100 23.34 -2.11 -13.25
N GLY A 101 24.36 -2.69 -12.62
CA GLY A 101 24.21 -3.45 -11.37
C GLY A 101 23.51 -2.66 -10.25
N LEU A 102 23.66 -1.32 -10.23
CA LEU A 102 22.99 -0.44 -9.27
C LEU A 102 21.46 -0.38 -9.47
N ALA A 103 20.99 -0.40 -10.72
CA ALA A 103 19.55 -0.43 -11.02
C ALA A 103 18.91 -1.72 -10.47
N PHE A 104 19.60 -2.85 -10.66
CA PHE A 104 19.16 -4.14 -10.14
C PHE A 104 19.18 -4.19 -8.60
N GLN A 105 20.22 -3.62 -7.98
CA GLN A 105 20.31 -3.48 -6.52
C GLN A 105 19.14 -2.69 -5.94
N GLY A 106 18.86 -1.51 -6.49
CA GLY A 106 17.80 -0.64 -5.98
C GLY A 106 16.40 -1.20 -6.23
N LEU A 107 16.20 -1.94 -7.33
CA LEU A 107 14.98 -2.71 -7.55
C LEU A 107 14.77 -3.79 -6.47
N ILE A 108 15.80 -4.57 -6.16
CA ILE A 108 15.71 -5.58 -5.09
C ILE A 108 15.50 -4.91 -3.73
N ALA A 109 16.21 -3.81 -3.46
CA ALA A 109 16.02 -3.02 -2.24
C ALA A 109 14.59 -2.50 -2.12
N GLY A 110 14.01 -1.99 -3.21
CA GLY A 110 12.61 -1.57 -3.27
C GLY A 110 11.64 -2.71 -3.05
N MET A 111 11.88 -3.88 -3.67
CA MET A 111 11.06 -5.08 -3.47
C MET A 111 11.07 -5.56 -2.02
N VAL A 112 12.26 -5.76 -1.46
CA VAL A 112 12.43 -6.29 -0.11
C VAL A 112 12.03 -5.26 0.95
N GLY A 113 12.36 -3.99 0.73
CA GLY A 113 11.96 -2.88 1.61
C GLY A 113 10.47 -2.59 1.57
N GLY A 114 9.85 -2.60 0.40
CA GLY A 114 8.40 -2.48 0.26
C GLY A 114 7.67 -3.64 0.94
N LEU A 115 8.15 -4.88 0.78
CA LEU A 115 7.61 -6.05 1.48
C LEU A 115 7.72 -5.92 3.01
N THR A 116 8.89 -5.49 3.49
CA THR A 116 9.16 -5.29 4.92
C THR A 116 8.29 -4.18 5.51
N LEU A 117 8.12 -3.09 4.76
CA LEU A 117 7.22 -2.00 5.11
C LEU A 117 5.76 -2.46 5.13
N ALA A 118 5.37 -3.32 4.18
CA ALA A 118 4.05 -3.90 4.11
C ALA A 118 3.72 -4.69 5.36
N THR A 119 4.56 -5.65 5.72
CA THR A 119 4.34 -6.56 6.84
C THR A 119 4.28 -5.81 8.14
N THR A 120 5.23 -4.90 8.39
CA THR A 120 5.25 -4.07 9.61
C THR A 120 4.05 -3.14 9.73
N ILE A 121 3.71 -2.37 8.68
CA ILE A 121 2.51 -1.51 8.68
C ILE A 121 1.24 -2.34 8.76
N GLY A 122 1.19 -3.46 8.05
CA GLY A 122 0.06 -4.37 8.01
C GLY A 122 -0.24 -5.03 9.35
N MET A 123 0.81 -5.40 10.08
CA MET A 123 0.68 -5.98 11.41
C MET A 123 0.19 -4.96 12.44
N GLY A 124 0.49 -3.66 12.27
CA GLY A 124 0.20 -2.63 13.27
C GLY A 124 -1.02 -1.76 12.96
N LEU A 125 -1.22 -1.43 11.68
CA LEU A 125 -2.17 -0.41 11.22
C LEU A 125 -3.29 -0.95 10.35
N GLY A 126 -2.99 -1.93 9.49
CA GLY A 126 -4.01 -2.70 8.80
C GLY A 126 -3.59 -3.23 7.44
N VAL A 127 -4.24 -4.31 6.99
CA VAL A 127 -3.83 -5.03 5.78
C VAL A 127 -3.85 -4.16 4.53
N ALA A 128 -4.90 -3.36 4.34
CA ALA A 128 -5.00 -2.47 3.17
C ALA A 128 -3.87 -1.42 3.14
N LEU A 129 -3.51 -0.86 4.30
CA LEU A 129 -2.39 0.08 4.42
C LEU A 129 -1.06 -0.61 4.17
N GLY A 130 -0.86 -1.82 4.69
CA GLY A 130 0.34 -2.62 4.41
C GLY A 130 0.50 -2.87 2.91
N VAL A 131 -0.57 -3.25 2.21
CA VAL A 131 -0.53 -3.45 0.74
C VAL A 131 -0.25 -2.15 -0.01
N ALA A 132 -0.90 -1.05 0.36
CA ALA A 132 -0.65 0.24 -0.28
C ALA A 132 0.80 0.70 -0.09
N SER A 133 1.33 0.56 1.13
CA SER A 133 2.72 0.88 1.45
C SER A 133 3.71 -0.04 0.77
N SER A 134 3.36 -1.31 0.52
CA SER A 134 4.20 -2.23 -0.24
C SER A 134 4.39 -1.76 -1.66
N VAL A 135 3.28 -1.50 -2.37
CA VAL A 135 3.29 -1.01 -3.76
C VAL A 135 4.05 0.31 -3.84
N ALA A 136 3.76 1.23 -2.91
CA ALA A 136 4.39 2.52 -2.83
C ALA A 136 5.91 2.41 -2.60
N GLY A 137 6.34 1.56 -1.66
CA GLY A 137 7.75 1.31 -1.36
C GLY A 137 8.51 0.63 -2.48
N ILE A 138 7.88 -0.33 -3.17
CA ILE A 138 8.47 -1.01 -4.34
C ILE A 138 8.70 -0.01 -5.48
N VAL A 139 7.69 0.81 -5.79
CA VAL A 139 7.80 1.84 -6.83
C VAL A 139 8.84 2.87 -6.43
N ALA A 140 8.82 3.35 -5.18
CA ALA A 140 9.78 4.36 -4.72
C ALA A 140 11.22 3.84 -4.76
N GLY A 141 11.48 2.64 -4.22
CA GLY A 141 12.81 2.03 -4.21
C GLY A 141 13.31 1.69 -5.61
N GLY A 142 12.45 1.16 -6.49
CA GLY A 142 12.80 0.89 -7.89
C GLY A 142 13.16 2.16 -8.66
N VAL A 143 12.35 3.22 -8.54
CA VAL A 143 12.61 4.51 -9.19
C VAL A 143 13.86 5.18 -8.62
N ALA A 144 14.04 5.19 -7.30
CA ALA A 144 15.22 5.77 -6.64
C ALA A 144 16.51 5.03 -7.02
N GLY A 145 16.45 3.70 -7.06
CA GLY A 145 17.56 2.82 -7.43
C GLY A 145 18.08 3.03 -8.84
N ILE A 146 17.16 3.15 -9.79
CA ILE A 146 17.50 3.32 -11.21
C ILE A 146 18.01 4.72 -11.51
N LEU A 147 17.35 5.74 -10.95
CA LEU A 147 17.64 7.12 -11.34
C LEU A 147 18.85 7.71 -10.61
N THR A 148 19.42 6.99 -9.62
CA THR A 148 20.66 7.26 -8.82
C THR A 148 20.88 8.70 -8.32
N ASN A 149 19.93 9.60 -8.58
CA ASN A 149 19.95 11.00 -8.26
C ASN A 149 18.95 11.21 -7.13
N GLY A 150 19.43 11.62 -5.95
CA GLY A 150 18.60 11.85 -4.76
C GLY A 150 17.36 12.74 -4.99
N LEU A 151 17.39 13.57 -6.04
CA LEU A 151 16.25 14.28 -6.61
C LEU A 151 15.00 13.40 -6.85
N TRP A 152 15.16 12.33 -7.63
CA TRP A 152 14.06 11.44 -7.99
C TRP A 152 13.67 10.53 -6.82
N GLY A 153 14.62 10.20 -5.94
CA GLY A 153 14.34 9.52 -4.68
C GLY A 153 13.38 10.31 -3.81
N GLY A 154 13.63 11.62 -3.61
CA GLY A 154 12.73 12.49 -2.86
C GLY A 154 11.33 12.56 -3.46
N LEU A 155 11.22 12.76 -4.78
CA LEU A 155 9.94 12.78 -5.48
C LEU A 155 9.18 11.44 -5.33
N ALA A 156 9.86 10.32 -5.56
CA ALA A 156 9.27 9.00 -5.52
C ALA A 156 8.76 8.63 -4.12
N VAL A 157 9.55 8.95 -3.09
CA VAL A 157 9.16 8.81 -1.68
C VAL A 157 7.95 9.70 -1.35
N GLY A 158 7.94 10.95 -1.82
CA GLY A 158 6.81 11.86 -1.62
C GLY A 158 5.53 11.32 -2.25
N VAL A 159 5.60 10.86 -3.50
CA VAL A 159 4.45 10.26 -4.20
C VAL A 159 3.96 9.01 -3.46
N ALA A 160 4.87 8.08 -3.14
CA ALA A 160 4.57 6.87 -2.38
C ALA A 160 3.85 7.18 -1.07
N THR A 161 4.36 8.17 -0.33
CA THR A 161 3.76 8.65 0.92
C THR A 161 2.35 9.18 0.69
N GLY A 162 2.16 10.06 -0.29
CA GLY A 162 0.85 10.64 -0.58
C GLY A 162 -0.17 9.60 -1.07
N VAL A 163 0.27 8.57 -1.80
CA VAL A 163 -0.58 7.42 -2.18
C VAL A 163 -1.10 6.70 -0.95
N VAL A 164 -0.23 6.39 0.02
CA VAL A 164 -0.62 5.73 1.28
C VAL A 164 -1.64 6.58 2.05
N ILE A 165 -1.43 7.90 2.14
CA ILE A 165 -2.40 8.82 2.75
C ILE A 165 -3.72 8.78 1.96
N GLY A 166 -3.67 8.82 0.63
CA GLY A 166 -4.84 8.75 -0.22
C GLY A 166 -5.69 7.51 0.03
N VAL A 167 -5.06 6.32 0.04
CA VAL A 167 -5.73 5.05 0.32
C VAL A 167 -6.29 5.02 1.75
N SER A 168 -5.52 5.49 2.74
CA SER A 168 -5.98 5.51 4.13
C SER A 168 -7.25 6.34 4.33
N GLY A 169 -7.34 7.51 3.68
CA GLY A 169 -8.49 8.39 3.76
C GLY A 169 -9.72 7.82 3.06
N GLN A 170 -9.53 6.90 2.11
CA GLN A 170 -10.61 6.21 1.40
C GLN A 170 -11.19 5.05 2.22
N MET A 171 -10.38 4.42 3.07
CA MET A 171 -10.80 3.32 3.93
C MET A 171 -11.62 3.79 5.14
N GLU A 172 -11.64 5.09 5.44
CA GLU A 172 -12.43 5.65 6.52
C GLU A 172 -13.93 5.57 6.17
N CYS A 173 -14.64 4.61 6.78
CA CYS A 173 -16.10 4.59 6.77
C CYS A 173 -16.61 5.96 7.22
N HIS A 174 -17.73 6.41 6.64
CA HIS A 174 -18.41 7.72 6.81
C HIS A 174 -18.85 8.07 8.26
N LYS A 175 -18.06 7.73 9.28
CA LYS A 175 -18.22 8.19 10.65
C LYS A 175 -18.11 9.70 10.67
N LYS A 176 -18.91 10.31 11.55
CA LYS A 176 -18.99 11.76 11.73
C LYS A 176 -17.59 12.38 11.72
N SER A 177 -17.37 13.27 10.76
CA SER A 177 -16.14 14.06 10.65
C SER A 177 -15.79 14.63 12.03
N ASN A 178 -14.63 14.26 12.56
CA ASN A 178 -14.06 14.99 13.69
C ASN A 178 -13.91 16.47 13.30
N ALA A 179 -14.01 17.38 14.28
CA ALA A 179 -13.74 18.79 14.03
C ALA A 179 -12.33 18.96 13.44
N LEU A 180 -12.20 19.80 12.41
CA LEU A 180 -10.94 20.04 11.70
C LEU A 180 -9.79 20.37 12.66
N THR A 181 -10.08 21.17 13.70
CA THR A 181 -9.11 21.52 14.75
C THR A 181 -8.51 20.30 15.45
N ARG A 182 -9.34 19.30 15.77
CA ARG A 182 -8.90 18.05 16.39
C ARG A 182 -8.03 17.24 15.44
N GLN A 183 -8.37 17.22 14.14
CA GLN A 183 -7.55 16.57 13.11
C GLN A 183 -6.17 17.21 13.01
N ILE A 184 -6.10 18.53 12.89
CA ILE A 184 -4.84 19.28 12.80
C ILE A 184 -4.01 19.07 14.08
N SER A 185 -4.61 19.25 15.26
CA SER A 185 -3.88 19.11 16.53
C SER A 185 -3.37 17.68 16.73
N GLY A 186 -4.18 16.66 16.41
CA GLY A 186 -3.76 15.26 16.51
C GLY A 186 -2.63 14.92 15.56
N THR A 187 -2.69 15.42 14.32
CA THR A 187 -1.60 15.23 13.35
C THR A 187 -0.31 15.90 13.82
N VAL A 188 -0.36 17.15 14.27
CA VAL A 188 0.82 17.88 14.78
C VAL A 188 1.43 17.16 15.98
N VAL A 189 0.61 16.77 16.96
CA VAL A 189 1.10 16.03 18.15
C VAL A 189 1.68 14.67 17.77
N GLY A 190 1.04 13.95 16.86
CA GLY A 190 1.54 12.66 16.37
C GLY A 190 2.89 12.79 15.67
N VAL A 191 3.05 13.76 14.76
CA VAL A 191 4.32 14.01 14.08
C VAL A 191 5.40 14.39 15.08
N LEU A 192 5.15 15.34 15.99
CA LEU A 192 6.17 15.80 16.94
C LEU A 192 6.61 14.68 17.90
N LEU A 193 5.66 14.02 18.56
CA LEU A 193 5.99 12.95 19.52
C LEU A 193 6.57 11.72 18.84
N GLY A 194 6.00 11.34 17.69
CA GLY A 194 6.44 10.16 16.95
C GLY A 194 7.82 10.36 16.32
N SER A 195 8.09 11.51 15.71
CA SER A 195 9.42 11.83 15.17
C SER A 195 10.45 11.99 16.29
N PHE A 196 10.10 12.58 17.42
CA PHE A 196 11.00 12.68 18.58
C PHE A 196 11.38 11.31 19.13
N ALA A 197 10.39 10.45 19.38
CA ALA A 197 10.64 9.09 19.87
C ALA A 197 11.39 8.22 18.85
N GLY A 198 11.07 8.34 17.56
CA GLY A 198 11.82 7.68 16.48
C GLY A 198 13.28 8.14 16.43
N SER A 199 13.51 9.44 16.57
CA SER A 199 14.86 10.03 16.58
C SER A 199 15.67 9.55 17.78
N ILE A 200 15.07 9.46 18.97
CA ILE A 200 15.72 8.88 20.16
C ILE A 200 16.09 7.41 19.91
N ALA A 201 15.16 6.62 19.36
CA ALA A 201 15.43 5.22 19.04
C ALA A 201 16.59 5.06 18.05
N LEU A 202 16.65 5.91 17.02
CA LEU A 202 17.77 5.96 16.08
C LEU A 202 19.08 6.37 16.76
N CYS A 203 19.07 7.43 17.57
CA CYS A 203 20.27 7.89 18.26
C CYS A 203 20.83 6.80 19.18
N LEU A 204 19.96 6.09 19.90
CA LEU A 204 20.35 4.95 20.73
C LEU A 204 20.92 3.80 19.89
N ALA A 205 20.28 3.46 18.76
CA ALA A 205 20.78 2.44 17.85
C ALA A 205 22.15 2.81 17.26
N ALA A 206 22.31 4.05 16.77
CA ALA A 206 23.57 4.56 16.24
C ALA A 206 24.66 4.60 17.30
N PHE A 207 24.35 4.99 18.53
CA PHE A 207 25.28 4.99 19.65
C PHE A 207 25.76 3.58 20.00
N ILE A 208 24.85 2.60 20.01
CA ILE A 208 25.18 1.18 20.22
C ILE A 208 26.08 0.66 19.10
N ILE A 209 25.79 0.99 17.83
CA ILE A 209 26.62 0.64 16.68
C ILE A 209 28.01 1.28 16.80
N LEU A 210 28.09 2.56 17.18
CA LEU A 210 29.36 3.29 17.34
C LEU A 210 30.22 2.67 18.44
N ILE A 211 29.65 2.40 19.62
CA ILE A 211 30.34 1.66 20.69
C ILE A 211 30.84 0.32 20.16
N GLY A 212 30.02 -0.34 19.34
CA GLY A 212 30.37 -1.59 18.71
C GLY A 212 31.55 -1.52 17.77
N LEU A 213 31.59 -0.52 16.89
CA LEU A 213 32.71 -0.28 15.98
C LEU A 213 34.00 0.03 16.75
N ILE A 214 33.93 0.87 17.78
CA ILE A 214 35.08 1.17 18.65
C ILE A 214 35.57 -0.09 19.36
N ARG A 215 34.64 -0.98 19.75
CA ARG A 215 34.95 -2.25 20.42
C ARG A 215 35.17 -3.42 19.48
N ALA A 216 35.04 -3.27 18.16
CA ALA A 216 35.20 -4.37 17.20
C ALA A 216 36.65 -4.90 17.16
N GLY A 217 37.61 -4.17 17.73
CA GLY A 217 38.92 -4.71 18.10
C GLY A 217 38.88 -5.90 19.09
N TYR A 218 37.74 -6.15 19.73
CA TYR A 218 37.51 -7.22 20.73
C TYR A 218 36.67 -8.41 20.22
N GLY A 219 36.52 -8.58 18.90
CA GLY A 219 35.90 -9.79 18.32
C GLY A 219 34.37 -9.81 18.29
N PHE A 220 33.70 -8.68 18.50
CA PHE A 220 32.25 -8.56 18.35
C PHE A 220 31.88 -8.31 16.88
N SER A 221 31.01 -9.14 16.29
CA SER A 221 30.66 -9.03 14.87
C SER A 221 29.66 -7.88 14.60
N TYR A 222 29.84 -7.18 13.48
CA TYR A 222 28.94 -6.12 12.99
C TYR A 222 27.46 -6.55 12.96
N SER A 223 27.20 -7.83 12.68
CA SER A 223 25.87 -8.44 12.71
C SER A 223 25.18 -8.37 14.07
N SER A 224 25.91 -8.45 15.19
CA SER A 224 25.33 -8.38 16.53
C SER A 224 24.79 -6.98 16.85
N PHE A 225 25.46 -5.91 16.37
CA PHE A 225 25.00 -4.54 16.56
C PHE A 225 23.77 -4.22 15.72
N ILE A 226 23.72 -4.75 14.50
CA ILE A 226 22.51 -4.71 13.69
C ILE A 226 21.36 -5.43 14.43
N GLY A 227 21.60 -6.62 14.99
CA GLY A 227 20.60 -7.33 15.78
C GLY A 227 20.04 -6.50 16.96
N LEU A 228 20.89 -5.77 17.68
CA LEU A 228 20.48 -4.87 18.75
C LEU A 228 19.68 -3.67 18.24
N SER A 229 20.04 -3.10 17.08
CA SER A 229 19.26 -2.02 16.47
C SER A 229 17.85 -2.50 16.11
N VAL A 230 17.74 -3.70 15.54
CA VAL A 230 16.46 -4.35 15.23
C VAL A 230 15.65 -4.58 16.51
N LEU A 231 16.29 -5.00 17.60
CA LEU A 231 15.63 -5.18 18.90
C LEU A 231 14.96 -3.87 19.36
N ILE A 232 15.70 -2.76 19.40
CA ILE A 232 15.19 -1.44 19.81
C ILE A 232 14.02 -1.04 18.93
N LEU A 233 14.19 -1.17 17.61
CA LEU A 233 13.17 -0.85 16.62
C LEU A 233 11.87 -1.63 16.88
N TYR A 234 11.93 -2.94 17.10
CA TYR A 234 10.73 -3.73 17.37
C TYR A 234 10.18 -3.60 18.81
N THR A 235 10.95 -3.09 19.78
CA THR A 235 10.34 -2.69 21.06
C THR A 235 9.39 -1.50 20.89
N THR A 236 9.71 -0.55 19.99
CA THR A 236 8.78 0.55 19.65
C THR A 236 7.50 0.02 18.99
N TYR A 237 7.60 -1.06 18.23
CA TYR A 237 6.46 -1.76 17.66
C TYR A 237 5.51 -2.32 18.74
N GLY A 238 6.06 -2.87 19.84
CA GLY A 238 5.29 -3.25 21.02
C GLY A 238 4.53 -2.08 21.65
N ALA A 239 5.13 -0.88 21.67
CA ALA A 239 4.46 0.34 22.13
C ALA A 239 3.30 0.76 21.21
N VAL A 240 3.44 0.58 19.90
CA VAL A 240 2.36 0.83 18.91
C VAL A 240 1.16 -0.09 19.15
N ILE A 241 1.41 -1.40 19.31
CA ILE A 241 0.35 -2.36 19.64
C ILE A 241 -0.31 -2.01 20.97
N PHE A 242 0.48 -1.57 21.96
CA PHE A 242 -0.06 -1.11 23.24
C PHE A 242 -0.99 0.09 23.07
N ILE A 243 -0.56 1.13 22.35
CA ILE A 243 -1.37 2.35 22.13
C ILE A 243 -2.70 2.00 21.47
N ARG A 244 -2.70 1.06 20.52
CA ARG A 244 -3.88 0.65 19.76
C ARG A 244 -4.83 -0.27 20.55
N THR A 245 -4.29 -1.28 21.24
CA THR A 245 -5.12 -2.30 21.90
C THR A 245 -5.48 -1.95 23.36
N GLY A 246 -4.77 -1.00 23.97
CA GLY A 246 -4.90 -0.67 25.40
C GLY A 246 -4.32 -1.74 26.35
N LYS A 247 -3.76 -2.84 25.82
CA LYS A 247 -3.28 -3.98 26.62
C LYS A 247 -1.77 -3.96 26.77
N TRP A 248 -1.24 -3.24 27.76
CA TRP A 248 0.21 -3.01 27.88
C TRP A 248 1.04 -4.29 28.09
N ARG A 249 0.63 -5.20 28.98
CA ARG A 249 1.43 -6.41 29.28
C ARG A 249 1.56 -7.34 28.08
N PRO A 250 0.47 -7.77 27.42
CA PRO A 250 0.58 -8.65 26.26
C PRO A 250 1.31 -7.96 25.10
N SER A 251 1.13 -6.65 24.92
CA SER A 251 1.77 -5.90 23.83
C SER A 251 3.27 -5.78 24.02
N LEU A 252 3.75 -5.51 25.25
CA LEU A 252 5.17 -5.50 25.54
C LEU A 252 5.78 -6.88 25.36
N VAL A 253 5.19 -7.93 25.94
CA VAL A 253 5.71 -9.30 25.81
C VAL A 253 5.75 -9.74 24.35
N PHE A 254 4.66 -9.50 23.61
CA PHE A 254 4.60 -9.83 22.19
C PHE A 254 5.61 -9.02 21.38
N GLY A 255 5.69 -7.70 21.61
CA GLY A 255 6.66 -6.83 20.94
C GLY A 255 8.10 -7.25 21.21
N THR A 256 8.44 -7.58 22.46
CA THR A 256 9.78 -8.05 22.82
C THR A 256 10.08 -9.42 22.23
N LEU A 257 9.15 -10.38 22.30
CA LEU A 257 9.37 -11.72 21.72
C LEU A 257 9.51 -11.64 20.20
N LEU A 258 8.66 -10.85 19.55
CA LEU A 258 8.74 -10.61 18.12
C LEU A 258 10.05 -9.90 17.74
N SER A 259 10.49 -8.92 18.55
CA SER A 259 11.77 -8.22 18.34
C SER A 259 12.97 -9.15 18.41
N VAL A 260 12.98 -10.05 19.40
CA VAL A 260 14.06 -11.03 19.59
C VAL A 260 14.02 -12.05 18.47
N LEU A 261 12.85 -12.58 18.11
CA LEU A 261 12.69 -13.53 17.02
C LEU A 261 13.16 -12.93 15.68
N LEU A 262 12.66 -11.75 15.32
CA LEU A 262 13.01 -11.10 14.07
C LEU A 262 14.46 -10.61 14.05
N GLY A 263 14.99 -10.16 15.19
CA GLY A 263 16.41 -9.87 15.36
C GLY A 263 17.27 -11.11 15.12
N MET A 264 16.93 -12.26 15.71
CA MET A 264 17.66 -13.52 15.51
C MET A 264 17.57 -13.99 14.06
N VAL A 265 16.38 -13.97 13.46
CA VAL A 265 16.18 -14.33 12.05
C VAL A 265 17.00 -13.40 11.15
N PHE A 266 17.00 -12.10 11.42
CA PHE A 266 17.77 -11.13 10.64
C PHE A 266 19.28 -11.35 10.77
N VAL A 267 19.78 -11.57 12.00
CA VAL A 267 21.20 -11.90 12.23
C VAL A 267 21.58 -13.21 11.54
N ALA A 268 20.71 -14.23 11.57
CA ALA A 268 20.95 -15.50 10.89
C ALA A 268 20.97 -15.34 9.36
N ILE A 269 20.03 -14.57 8.80
CA ILE A 269 19.99 -14.24 7.37
C ILE A 269 21.26 -13.48 6.97
N LEU A 270 21.62 -12.42 7.69
CA LEU A 270 22.84 -11.64 7.42
C LEU A 270 24.11 -12.49 7.54
N GLY A 271 24.19 -13.35 8.56
CA GLY A 271 25.30 -14.27 8.74
C GLY A 271 25.42 -15.25 7.58
N ALA A 272 24.30 -15.88 7.19
CA ALA A 272 24.25 -16.79 6.05
C ALA A 272 24.59 -16.07 4.73
N MET A 273 24.09 -14.85 4.54
CA MET A 273 24.40 -14.02 3.37
C MET A 273 25.88 -13.64 3.32
N THR A 274 26.47 -13.23 4.46
CA THR A 274 27.90 -12.89 4.54
C THR A 274 28.77 -14.12 4.24
N GLY A 275 28.39 -15.29 4.76
CA GLY A 275 29.06 -16.56 4.46
C GLY A 275 28.94 -16.96 2.98
N LEU A 276 27.76 -16.76 2.38
CA LEU A 276 27.53 -17.01 0.96
C LEU A 276 28.33 -16.04 0.09
N ILE A 277 28.38 -14.75 0.43
CA ILE A 277 29.22 -13.77 -0.27
C ILE A 277 30.69 -14.19 -0.18
N ALA A 278 31.19 -14.56 1.00
CA ALA A 278 32.57 -15.03 1.15
C ALA A 278 32.86 -16.25 0.27
N LEU A 279 31.96 -17.24 0.25
CA LEU A 279 32.05 -18.41 -0.62
C LEU A 279 32.06 -17.99 -2.10
N LEU A 280 31.15 -17.11 -2.51
CA LEU A 280 31.04 -16.66 -3.89
C LEU A 280 32.22 -15.80 -4.33
N THR A 281 32.76 -14.94 -3.48
CA THR A 281 33.99 -14.18 -3.77
C THR A 281 35.19 -15.10 -3.93
N SER A 282 35.26 -16.20 -3.15
CA SER A 282 36.29 -17.22 -3.34
C SER A 282 36.12 -17.94 -4.67
N LEU A 283 34.89 -18.26 -5.09
CA LEU A 283 34.60 -18.86 -6.39
C LEU A 283 34.80 -17.87 -7.56
N ASP A 284 34.56 -16.58 -7.36
CA ASP A 284 34.77 -15.54 -8.38
C ASP A 284 36.25 -15.41 -8.74
N SER A 285 37.11 -15.43 -7.72
CA SER A 285 38.56 -15.47 -7.94
C SER A 285 39.00 -16.69 -8.77
N MET A 286 38.18 -17.74 -8.83
CA MET A 286 38.41 -18.94 -9.63
C MET A 286 37.74 -18.89 -11.02
N PHE A 287 36.59 -18.23 -11.19
CA PHE A 287 35.75 -18.35 -12.40
C PHE A 287 35.29 -17.04 -13.05
N GLY A 288 35.47 -15.88 -12.43
CA GLY A 288 35.15 -14.56 -13.01
C GLY A 288 33.67 -14.32 -13.32
N LEU A 289 32.75 -14.93 -12.59
CA LEU A 289 31.30 -14.91 -12.84
C LEU A 289 30.46 -14.10 -11.82
N ALA A 290 31.05 -13.53 -10.76
CA ALA A 290 30.30 -13.12 -9.57
C ALA A 290 30.06 -11.62 -9.37
N ASN A 291 30.72 -10.71 -10.09
CA ASN A 291 30.77 -9.31 -9.63
C ASN A 291 29.46 -8.51 -9.73
N GLU A 292 28.48 -8.91 -10.54
CA GLU A 292 27.24 -8.12 -10.70
C GLU A 292 26.00 -8.72 -10.02
N PHE A 293 25.81 -10.04 -10.09
CA PHE A 293 24.54 -10.66 -9.68
C PHE A 293 24.46 -10.97 -8.17
N THR A 294 25.58 -11.34 -7.55
CA THR A 294 25.59 -11.87 -6.17
C THR A 294 25.93 -10.81 -5.13
N GLY A 295 26.87 -9.90 -5.40
CA GLY A 295 27.16 -8.79 -4.50
C GLY A 295 26.02 -7.77 -4.44
N GLY A 296 25.45 -7.44 -5.60
CA GLY A 296 24.41 -6.43 -5.70
C GLY A 296 23.08 -6.85 -5.09
N GLY A 297 22.48 -7.93 -5.59
CA GLY A 297 21.15 -8.33 -5.14
C GLY A 297 21.06 -8.56 -3.63
N LEU A 298 22.10 -9.16 -3.04
CA LEU A 298 22.18 -9.39 -1.60
C LEU A 298 22.28 -8.07 -0.83
N MET A 299 23.17 -7.16 -1.22
CA MET A 299 23.29 -5.85 -0.57
C MET A 299 21.98 -5.05 -0.69
N GLY A 300 21.36 -5.06 -1.87
CA GLY A 300 20.05 -4.46 -2.10
C GLY A 300 18.99 -5.01 -1.14
N ALA A 301 18.92 -6.33 -0.96
CA ALA A 301 17.98 -6.95 -0.02
C ALA A 301 18.23 -6.48 1.43
N VAL A 302 19.48 -6.43 1.88
CA VAL A 302 19.83 -5.94 3.23
C VAL A 302 19.40 -4.49 3.42
N ILE A 303 19.78 -3.61 2.48
CA ILE A 303 19.38 -2.20 2.49
C ILE A 303 17.86 -2.09 2.50
N GLY A 304 17.18 -2.89 1.68
CA GLY A 304 15.72 -2.97 1.61
C GLY A 304 15.10 -3.30 2.96
N VAL A 305 15.50 -4.40 3.61
CA VAL A 305 14.95 -4.77 4.94
C VAL A 305 15.21 -3.66 5.95
N SER A 306 16.45 -3.20 6.08
CA SER A 306 16.82 -2.17 7.07
C SER A 306 16.01 -0.88 6.86
N THR A 307 15.92 -0.41 5.61
CA THR A 307 15.17 0.81 5.26
C THR A 307 13.68 0.60 5.49
N GLY A 308 13.11 -0.53 5.09
CA GLY A 308 11.69 -0.86 5.29
C GLY A 308 11.32 -0.90 6.78
N LEU A 309 12.16 -1.49 7.63
CA LEU A 309 11.97 -1.50 9.09
C LEU A 309 12.03 -0.10 9.68
N LEU A 310 13.04 0.68 9.32
CA LEU A 310 13.19 2.05 9.80
C LEU A 310 11.99 2.91 9.42
N LEU A 311 11.63 2.93 8.13
CA LEU A 311 10.49 3.70 7.63
C LEU A 311 9.17 3.25 8.28
N SER A 312 9.02 1.95 8.55
CA SER A 312 7.82 1.45 9.23
C SER A 312 7.65 2.04 10.62
N ILE A 313 8.72 2.18 11.40
CA ILE A 313 8.61 2.70 12.77
C ILE A 313 8.33 4.19 12.77
N TYR A 314 8.99 4.91 11.85
CA TYR A 314 8.68 6.32 11.60
C TYR A 314 7.26 6.54 11.09
N TYR A 315 6.63 5.54 10.48
CA TYR A 315 5.23 5.62 10.10
C TYR A 315 4.29 5.24 11.27
N LEU A 316 4.55 4.10 11.90
CA LEU A 316 3.67 3.44 12.87
C LEU A 316 3.44 4.24 14.13
N LEU A 317 4.50 4.83 14.70
CA LEU A 317 4.41 5.50 16.00
C LEU A 317 3.65 6.84 15.93
N PRO A 318 3.99 7.77 15.02
CA PRO A 318 3.16 8.96 14.79
C PRO A 318 1.72 8.61 14.42
N TYR A 319 1.53 7.58 13.59
CA TYR A 319 0.19 7.12 13.21
C TYR A 319 -0.63 6.73 14.43
N ALA A 320 -0.12 5.83 15.28
CA ALA A 320 -0.88 5.31 16.42
C ALA A 320 -1.21 6.41 17.44
N ILE A 321 -0.30 7.37 17.64
CA ILE A 321 -0.52 8.53 18.52
C ILE A 321 -1.61 9.43 17.93
N ALA A 322 -1.48 9.84 16.66
CA ALA A 322 -2.44 10.74 16.02
C ALA A 322 -3.82 10.09 15.80
N GLU A 323 -3.87 8.79 15.49
CA GLU A 323 -5.11 8.02 15.37
C GLU A 323 -5.90 8.07 16.69
N ARG A 324 -5.22 7.82 17.81
CA ARG A 324 -5.85 7.82 19.13
C ARG A 324 -6.38 9.21 19.51
N ILE A 325 -5.69 10.27 19.11
CA ILE A 325 -6.10 11.64 19.42
C ILE A 325 -7.24 12.10 18.52
N ALA A 326 -7.13 11.87 17.20
CA ALA A 326 -7.91 12.58 16.20
C ALA A 326 -8.52 11.72 15.08
N GLY A 327 -8.33 10.41 15.14
CA GLY A 327 -8.90 9.43 14.22
C GLY A 327 -7.94 8.98 13.11
N PRO A 328 -8.30 7.92 12.36
CA PRO A 328 -7.42 7.24 11.41
C PRO A 328 -6.81 8.16 10.36
N LYS A 329 -7.57 9.13 9.83
CA LYS A 329 -7.05 10.10 8.86
C LYS A 329 -5.91 10.95 9.41
N ALA A 330 -6.04 11.44 10.65
CA ALA A 330 -4.98 12.20 11.30
C ALA A 330 -3.74 11.32 11.55
N GLY A 331 -3.97 10.06 11.92
CA GLY A 331 -2.95 9.01 12.02
C GLY A 331 -2.17 8.83 10.72
N ALA A 332 -2.88 8.60 9.62
CA ALA A 332 -2.26 8.37 8.32
C ALA A 332 -1.43 9.57 7.85
N ILE A 333 -1.96 10.79 8.00
CA ILE A 333 -1.20 12.00 7.65
C ILE A 333 0.06 12.11 8.53
N ALA A 334 -0.06 11.88 9.84
CA ALA A 334 1.08 11.98 10.75
C ALA A 334 2.17 10.94 10.46
N GLY A 335 1.79 9.68 10.31
CA GLY A 335 2.73 8.59 9.98
C GLY A 335 3.43 8.84 8.65
N ALA A 336 2.67 9.25 7.64
CA ALA A 336 3.18 9.53 6.32
C ALA A 336 4.15 10.72 6.28
N LEU A 337 3.82 11.83 6.96
CA LEU A 337 4.71 12.98 7.08
C LEU A 337 6.02 12.63 7.79
N ALA A 338 5.93 11.87 8.89
CA ALA A 338 7.11 11.44 9.63
C ALA A 338 7.99 10.48 8.82
N SER A 339 7.41 9.47 8.16
CA SER A 339 8.17 8.56 7.29
C SER A 339 8.77 9.26 6.07
N CYS A 340 8.06 10.24 5.50
CA CYS A 340 8.60 11.04 4.40
C CYS A 340 9.77 11.91 4.87
N SER A 341 9.66 12.54 6.04
CA SER A 341 10.76 13.33 6.59
C SER A 341 12.02 12.49 6.86
N SER A 342 11.88 11.27 7.38
CA SER A 342 13.02 10.39 7.62
C SER A 342 13.63 9.87 6.32
N ALA A 343 12.82 9.54 5.32
CA ALA A 343 13.31 9.18 4.00
C ALA A 343 14.01 10.34 3.27
N LEU A 344 13.52 11.58 3.41
CA LEU A 344 14.18 12.76 2.84
C LEU A 344 15.50 13.07 3.56
N MET A 345 15.56 12.94 4.88
CA MET A 345 16.83 13.05 5.63
C MET A 345 17.83 11.97 5.22
N PHE A 346 17.37 10.75 4.94
CA PHE A 346 18.24 9.69 4.43
C PHE A 346 18.76 10.01 3.03
N ALA A 347 17.89 10.46 2.13
CA ALA A 347 18.28 10.90 0.79
C ALA A 347 19.25 12.10 0.82
N GLU A 348 19.12 12.99 1.81
CA GLU A 348 20.06 14.08 2.06
C GLU A 348 21.45 13.56 2.44
N PHE A 349 21.51 12.57 3.34
CA PHE A 349 22.78 11.98 3.76
C PHE A 349 23.53 11.28 2.62
N GLU A 350 22.79 10.62 1.71
CA GLU A 350 23.39 9.89 0.58
C GLU A 350 23.74 10.79 -0.61
N SER A 351 23.01 11.89 -0.80
CA SER A 351 23.16 12.70 -2.01
C SER A 351 24.07 13.91 -1.80
N LYS A 352 24.86 14.25 -2.82
CA LYS A 352 25.61 15.51 -2.89
C LYS A 352 24.73 16.71 -3.27
N GLN A 353 23.41 16.54 -3.27
CA GLN A 353 22.47 17.57 -3.74
C GLN A 353 22.15 18.56 -2.63
N PRO A 354 21.79 19.81 -2.96
CA PRO A 354 21.35 20.78 -1.96
C PRO A 354 20.10 20.28 -1.22
N ILE A 355 20.09 20.40 0.10
CA ILE A 355 18.96 20.03 0.97
C ILE A 355 17.63 20.61 0.46
N VAL A 356 17.62 21.90 0.11
CA VAL A 356 16.43 22.61 -0.37
C VAL A 356 15.82 21.91 -1.58
N THR A 357 16.65 21.38 -2.46
CA THR A 357 16.20 20.67 -3.66
C THR A 357 15.51 19.36 -3.30
N ILE A 358 16.15 18.50 -2.49
CA ILE A 358 15.58 17.20 -2.09
C ILE A 358 14.22 17.39 -1.41
N TRP A 359 14.15 18.36 -0.50
CA TRP A 359 12.92 18.69 0.22
C TRP A 359 11.85 19.28 -0.68
N ALA A 360 12.20 20.16 -1.64
CA ALA A 360 11.25 20.70 -2.60
C ALA A 360 10.61 19.59 -3.46
N TYR A 361 11.41 18.65 -3.97
CA TYR A 361 10.90 17.50 -4.72
C TYR A 361 10.12 16.52 -3.85
N GLY A 362 10.53 16.30 -2.61
CA GLY A 362 9.79 15.52 -1.62
C GLY A 362 8.40 16.08 -1.34
N LEU A 363 8.32 17.38 -1.07
CA LEU A 363 7.06 18.09 -0.83
C LEU A 363 6.18 18.13 -2.09
N LEU A 364 6.78 18.31 -3.27
CA LEU A 364 6.07 18.21 -4.54
C LEU A 364 5.47 16.81 -4.73
N GLY A 365 6.27 15.76 -4.49
CA GLY A 365 5.82 14.37 -4.56
C GLY A 365 4.68 14.10 -3.59
N LEU A 366 4.78 14.59 -2.36
CA LEU A 366 3.73 14.50 -1.36
C LEU A 366 2.44 15.20 -1.82
N ALA A 367 2.54 16.41 -2.35
CA ALA A 367 1.40 17.14 -2.90
C ALA A 367 0.76 16.39 -4.07
N LEU A 368 1.55 15.80 -4.97
CA LEU A 368 1.07 14.97 -6.06
C LEU A 368 0.35 13.72 -5.55
N GLY A 369 0.92 13.02 -4.57
CA GLY A 369 0.28 11.83 -3.99
C GLY A 369 -1.00 12.17 -3.21
N LEU A 370 -1.04 13.28 -2.47
CA LEU A 370 -2.25 13.75 -1.78
C LEU A 370 -3.37 14.18 -2.74
N THR A 371 -3.00 14.75 -3.88
CA THR A 371 -3.95 15.14 -4.94
C THR A 371 -4.25 14.00 -5.92
N LEU A 372 -3.68 12.80 -5.71
CA LEU A 372 -3.90 11.62 -6.55
C LEU A 372 -5.39 11.30 -6.76
N PRO A 373 -6.29 11.35 -5.76
CA PRO A 373 -7.71 11.07 -6.00
C PRO A 373 -8.34 12.00 -7.05
N TRP A 374 -7.84 13.22 -7.18
CA TRP A 374 -8.32 14.21 -8.13
C TRP A 374 -7.72 13.99 -9.52
N TRP A 375 -6.38 13.93 -9.61
CA TRP A 375 -5.69 13.71 -10.88
C TRP A 375 -5.96 12.33 -11.46
N ARG A 376 -6.16 11.31 -10.63
CA ARG A 376 -6.53 9.98 -11.12
C ARG A 376 -7.82 10.02 -11.92
N SER A 377 -8.84 10.72 -11.45
CA SER A 377 -10.10 10.89 -12.21
C SER A 377 -9.83 11.51 -13.58
N LEU A 378 -8.94 12.51 -13.62
CA LEU A 378 -8.56 13.22 -14.84
C LEU A 378 -7.73 12.34 -15.80
N LEU A 379 -6.74 11.61 -15.27
CA LEU A 379 -5.85 10.73 -16.04
C LEU A 379 -6.56 9.47 -16.54
N SER A 380 -7.50 8.92 -15.76
CA SER A 380 -8.30 7.76 -16.19
C SER A 380 -9.40 8.14 -17.17
N TYR A 381 -9.85 9.40 -17.18
CA TYR A 381 -10.93 9.87 -18.06
C TYR A 381 -10.70 9.59 -19.56
N PRO A 382 -9.55 9.96 -20.17
CA PRO A 382 -9.32 9.74 -21.61
C PRO A 382 -9.32 8.26 -22.00
N ILE A 383 -9.06 7.34 -21.06
CA ILE A 383 -9.08 5.90 -21.30
C ILE A 383 -10.49 5.32 -21.05
N THR A 384 -11.15 5.77 -19.98
CA THR A 384 -12.46 5.25 -19.57
C THR A 384 -13.59 5.69 -20.49
N VAL A 385 -13.53 6.91 -21.06
CA VAL A 385 -14.59 7.39 -21.97
C VAL A 385 -14.70 6.56 -23.25
N PRO A 386 -13.61 6.32 -24.02
CA PRO A 386 -13.66 5.43 -25.18
C PRO A 386 -14.09 4.01 -24.80
N PHE A 387 -13.56 3.47 -23.70
CA PHE A 387 -13.93 2.14 -23.23
C PHE A 387 -15.44 2.02 -22.95
N ASN A 388 -16.01 2.95 -22.18
CA ASN A 388 -17.45 2.97 -21.90
C ASN A 388 -18.28 3.17 -23.18
N SER A 389 -17.79 3.97 -24.13
CA SER A 389 -18.46 4.16 -25.43
C SER A 389 -18.49 2.87 -26.26
N VAL A 390 -17.40 2.10 -26.23
CA VAL A 390 -17.33 0.76 -26.85
C VAL A 390 -18.33 -0.19 -26.19
N LEU A 391 -18.41 -0.22 -24.85
CA LEU A 391 -19.40 -1.04 -24.14
C LEU A 391 -20.83 -0.68 -24.55
N TYR A 392 -21.16 0.61 -24.60
CA TYR A 392 -22.47 1.09 -25.05
C TYR A 392 -22.79 0.65 -26.48
N PHE A 393 -21.83 0.80 -27.41
CA PHE A 393 -22.04 0.42 -28.81
C PHE A 393 -22.21 -1.09 -28.99
N LEU A 394 -21.41 -1.88 -28.26
CA LEU A 394 -21.54 -3.34 -28.25
C LEU A 394 -22.89 -3.77 -27.69
N ASP A 395 -23.37 -3.14 -26.62
CA ASP A 395 -24.70 -3.40 -26.11
C ASP A 395 -25.78 -2.96 -27.09
N ARG A 396 -25.67 -1.81 -27.75
CA ARG A 396 -26.66 -1.37 -28.74
C ARG A 396 -26.87 -2.41 -29.86
N LYS A 397 -25.80 -3.06 -30.31
CA LYS A 397 -25.86 -4.15 -31.32
C LYS A 397 -26.26 -5.51 -30.77
N ARG A 398 -26.18 -5.70 -29.46
CA ARG A 398 -26.46 -6.97 -28.79
C ARG A 398 -27.96 -7.26 -28.76
N ALA A 399 -28.34 -8.52 -29.01
CA ALA A 399 -29.73 -8.97 -28.92
C ALA A 399 -30.26 -8.92 -27.47
N SER A 400 -31.57 -8.76 -27.29
CA SER A 400 -32.23 -8.61 -25.98
C SER A 400 -32.03 -9.79 -25.02
N HIS A 401 -31.75 -10.98 -25.54
CA HIS A 401 -31.55 -12.19 -24.73
C HIS A 401 -30.13 -12.34 -24.16
N ARG A 402 -29.15 -11.56 -24.65
CA ARG A 402 -27.78 -11.64 -24.16
C ARG A 402 -27.60 -10.72 -22.94
N PRO A 403 -26.74 -11.09 -21.98
CA PRO A 403 -26.49 -10.26 -20.80
C PRO A 403 -25.94 -8.90 -21.23
N SER A 404 -26.38 -7.85 -20.55
CA SER A 404 -25.88 -6.48 -20.71
C SER A 404 -24.40 -6.38 -20.33
N LEU A 405 -23.68 -5.46 -20.98
CA LEU A 405 -22.30 -5.11 -20.65
C LEU A 405 -22.21 -3.88 -19.72
N LEU A 406 -23.34 -3.29 -19.34
CA LEU A 406 -23.42 -2.18 -18.39
C LEU A 406 -22.64 -2.43 -17.08
N PRO A 407 -22.58 -3.64 -16.49
CA PRO A 407 -21.82 -3.88 -15.26
C PRO A 407 -20.31 -3.61 -15.39
N PHE A 408 -19.77 -3.68 -16.62
CA PHE A 408 -18.37 -3.39 -16.89
C PHE A 408 -18.09 -1.90 -17.07
N HIS A 409 -19.11 -1.04 -17.08
CA HIS A 409 -18.93 0.40 -17.21
C HIS A 409 -18.18 0.96 -15.99
N SER A 410 -17.28 1.91 -16.21
CA SER A 410 -16.44 2.48 -15.13
C SER A 410 -17.21 3.16 -14.00
N ALA A 411 -18.51 3.39 -14.17
CA ALA A 411 -19.37 3.96 -13.14
C ALA A 411 -19.63 2.99 -11.98
N PHE A 412 -19.49 1.68 -12.23
CA PHE A 412 -19.78 0.64 -11.23
C PHE A 412 -18.54 0.17 -10.48
N TRP A 413 -17.35 0.40 -11.03
CA TRP A 413 -16.10 -0.11 -10.47
C TRP A 413 -15.06 0.96 -10.11
N ASP A 414 -15.16 2.19 -10.64
CA ASP A 414 -14.31 3.31 -10.22
C ASP A 414 -15.07 4.25 -9.27
N GLU A 415 -15.01 3.96 -7.96
CA GLU A 415 -15.71 4.75 -6.92
C GLU A 415 -15.19 6.19 -6.83
N HIS A 416 -13.97 6.43 -7.32
CA HIS A 416 -13.31 7.72 -7.22
C HIS A 416 -13.64 8.65 -8.38
N GLN A 417 -14.23 8.15 -9.47
CA GLN A 417 -14.54 8.93 -10.66
C GLN A 417 -15.55 10.05 -10.35
N SER A 418 -15.02 11.27 -10.20
CA SER A 418 -15.79 12.47 -9.91
C SER A 418 -16.31 13.17 -11.17
N ILE A 419 -15.65 12.94 -12.32
CA ILE A 419 -16.02 13.55 -13.59
C ILE A 419 -17.27 12.85 -14.14
N ARG A 420 -18.18 13.63 -14.71
CA ARG A 420 -19.41 13.08 -15.33
C ARG A 420 -19.06 12.20 -16.53
N LEU A 421 -19.48 10.94 -16.47
CA LEU A 421 -19.30 9.96 -17.54
C LEU A 421 -20.40 10.15 -18.60
N ARG A 422 -20.09 10.89 -19.67
CA ARG A 422 -21.05 11.22 -20.73
C ARG A 422 -21.58 9.94 -21.40
N GLY A 423 -22.90 9.86 -21.61
CA GLY A 423 -23.56 8.73 -22.26
C GLY A 423 -23.98 7.59 -21.33
N LEU A 424 -23.60 7.65 -20.04
CA LEU A 424 -24.03 6.67 -19.05
C LEU A 424 -25.56 6.64 -18.90
N ASP A 425 -26.20 7.80 -18.89
CA ASP A 425 -27.67 7.97 -18.91
C ASP A 425 -28.31 7.18 -20.07
N LYS A 426 -27.80 7.34 -21.29
CA LYS A 426 -28.29 6.65 -22.49
C LYS A 426 -28.07 5.13 -22.42
N HIS A 427 -26.93 4.71 -21.84
CA HIS A 427 -26.64 3.28 -21.66
C HIS A 427 -27.62 2.65 -20.65
N ILE A 428 -27.92 3.35 -19.55
CA ILE A 428 -28.92 2.89 -18.57
C ILE A 428 -30.30 2.79 -19.22
N VAL A 429 -30.75 3.80 -19.97
CA VAL A 429 -32.06 3.76 -20.66
C VAL A 429 -32.12 2.61 -21.67
N LEU A 430 -31.04 2.37 -22.43
CA LEU A 430 -30.94 1.23 -23.36
C LEU A 430 -31.13 -0.11 -22.64
N VAL A 431 -30.50 -0.27 -21.48
CA VAL A 431 -30.62 -1.50 -20.67
C VAL A 431 -32.00 -1.61 -20.04
N ALA A 432 -32.54 -0.53 -19.48
CA ALA A 432 -33.87 -0.50 -18.88
C ALA A 432 -34.97 -0.87 -19.88
N LYS A 433 -34.86 -0.44 -21.15
CA LYS A 433 -35.79 -0.81 -22.23
C LYS A 433 -35.80 -2.31 -22.52
N ARG A 434 -34.65 -2.98 -22.37
CA ARG A 434 -34.50 -4.42 -22.65
C ARG A 434 -34.80 -5.27 -21.42
N ASN A 435 -34.38 -4.80 -20.26
CA ASN A 435 -34.50 -5.46 -18.98
C ASN A 435 -34.78 -4.41 -17.89
N PRO A 436 -36.06 -4.10 -17.61
CA PRO A 436 -36.45 -3.06 -16.66
C PRO A 436 -35.91 -3.29 -15.25
N ALA A 437 -35.84 -4.55 -14.81
CA ALA A 437 -35.31 -4.90 -13.50
C ALA A 437 -33.81 -4.56 -13.37
N GLU A 438 -33.04 -4.82 -14.43
CA GLU A 438 -31.62 -4.50 -14.47
C GLU A 438 -31.37 -2.99 -14.48
N GLY A 439 -32.14 -2.27 -15.31
CA GLY A 439 -32.10 -0.81 -15.36
C GLY A 439 -32.40 -0.17 -14.00
N GLN A 440 -33.43 -0.68 -13.31
CA GLN A 440 -33.80 -0.18 -11.97
C GLN A 440 -32.69 -0.42 -10.94
N ALA A 441 -32.09 -1.61 -10.92
CA ALA A 441 -30.98 -1.91 -10.02
C ALA A 441 -29.76 -1.00 -10.28
N ALA A 442 -29.45 -0.72 -11.55
CA ALA A 442 -28.39 0.21 -11.92
C ALA A 442 -28.70 1.65 -11.47
N ILE A 443 -29.95 2.12 -11.63
CA ILE A 443 -30.40 3.45 -11.18
C ILE A 443 -30.30 3.57 -9.66
N GLU A 444 -30.75 2.57 -8.92
CA GLU A 444 -30.68 2.55 -7.44
C GLU A 444 -29.23 2.62 -6.95
N PHE A 445 -28.37 1.77 -7.50
CA PHE A 445 -26.94 1.78 -7.20
C PHE A 445 -26.31 3.15 -7.49
N LEU A 446 -26.48 3.65 -8.71
CA LEU A 446 -25.89 4.93 -9.12
C LEU A 446 -26.48 6.13 -8.39
N GLY A 447 -27.70 6.02 -7.88
CA GLY A 447 -28.36 7.04 -7.06
C GLY A 447 -27.61 7.35 -5.76
N THR A 448 -26.88 6.38 -5.21
CA THR A 448 -26.00 6.55 -4.03
C THR A 448 -24.57 6.98 -4.39
N SER A 449 -24.20 6.90 -5.67
CA SER A 449 -22.85 7.19 -6.16
C SER A 449 -22.64 8.66 -6.53
N ARG A 450 -21.39 9.02 -6.87
CA ARG A 450 -21.05 10.33 -7.47
C ARG A 450 -21.71 10.55 -8.84
N GLN A 451 -22.10 9.48 -9.53
CA GLN A 451 -22.77 9.51 -10.83
C GLN A 451 -24.31 9.58 -10.72
N ARG A 452 -24.86 10.00 -9.58
CA ARG A 452 -26.31 10.19 -9.34
C ARG A 452 -27.05 11.01 -10.39
N TRP A 453 -26.34 11.89 -11.12
CA TRP A 453 -26.92 12.69 -12.19
C TRP A 453 -27.40 11.82 -13.35
N ALA A 454 -26.66 10.76 -13.70
CA ALA A 454 -27.00 9.87 -14.81
C ALA A 454 -28.20 8.99 -14.46
N ALA A 455 -28.28 8.52 -13.20
CA ALA A 455 -29.43 7.81 -12.67
C ALA A 455 -30.71 8.64 -12.76
N ARG A 456 -30.65 9.93 -12.36
CA ARG A 456 -31.79 10.86 -12.46
C ARG A 456 -32.19 11.14 -13.91
N ALA A 457 -31.21 11.39 -14.78
CA ALA A 457 -31.47 11.66 -16.20
C ALA A 457 -32.13 10.44 -16.88
N ALA A 458 -31.61 9.24 -16.62
CA ALA A 458 -32.19 8.00 -17.13
C ALA A 458 -33.59 7.75 -16.59
N GLN A 459 -33.83 8.00 -15.29
CA GLN A 459 -35.16 7.86 -14.68
C GLN A 459 -36.18 8.78 -15.35
N ILE A 460 -35.84 10.05 -15.56
CA ILE A 460 -36.72 11.02 -16.25
C ILE A 460 -37.05 10.55 -17.67
N GLU A 461 -36.05 10.07 -18.42
CA GLU A 461 -36.28 9.58 -19.78
C GLU A 461 -37.15 8.32 -19.81
N ILE A 462 -36.98 7.40 -18.85
CA ILE A 462 -37.82 6.20 -18.72
C ILE A 462 -39.26 6.57 -18.36
N ASP A 463 -39.44 7.52 -17.44
CA ASP A 463 -40.78 7.97 -17.02
C ASP A 463 -41.49 8.74 -18.12
N ALA A 464 -40.78 9.48 -18.97
CA ALA A 464 -41.34 10.16 -20.14
C ALA A 464 -41.77 9.21 -21.28
N LEU A 465 -41.31 7.94 -21.26
CA LEU A 465 -41.67 6.92 -22.23
C LEU A 465 -42.85 6.03 -21.78
N ARG A 466 -43.29 6.19 -20.53
CA ARG A 466 -44.48 5.54 -19.98
C ARG A 466 -45.70 6.43 -20.23
#